data_AF-A0A562TLU3-F1
#
_entry.id   AF-A0A562TLU3-F1
#
_cell.length_a   1.000
_cell.length_b   1.000
_cell.length_c   1.000
_cell.angle_alpha   90.00
_cell.angle_beta   90.00
_cell.angle_gamma   90.00
#
_symmetry.space_group_name_H-M   'P 1'
#
loop_
_entity.id
_entity.type
_entity.pdbx_description
1 polymer ?
#
loop_
_entity_poly.entity_id
_entity_poly.type
_entity_poly.pdbx_seq_one_letter_code
_entity_poly.pdbx_strand_id
1 'polypeptide(L)'
;MKKPYIIYSLSKGRTTQKFNKSKVSEILDEVEVFLNTCTTANIQNPDSLKLIIYENNQDTGSYLSKVLDIAKLNFGESVKSPIAYDYPSGEPDSRNRYVWTLPGNKLPEVLQFINSNGPMPKTDFGPIQAFFTYSFKLLDLNTNSGFPSQEPSSNFCIWFSRGKSISPDLFFPFEHPDKFFWNYLDQIAAILPFKLEEKYLRLANVNGKGEVKSFKKIIR
;
A
#
# COMPACT_ATOMS: atom_id res chain seq x y z
N MET A 1 -7.09 26.43 -1.36
CA MET A 1 -8.01 25.87 -2.39
C MET A 1 -8.16 24.38 -2.07
N LYS A 2 -9.32 23.75 -1.85
CA LYS A 2 -10.74 24.04 -2.15
C LYS A 2 -11.18 23.89 -3.61
N LYS A 3 -10.76 22.82 -4.28
CA LYS A 3 -11.21 22.49 -5.64
C LYS A 3 -11.70 21.04 -5.70
N PRO A 4 -12.75 20.74 -6.49
CA PRO A 4 -13.09 19.37 -6.83
C PRO A 4 -11.85 18.66 -7.36
N TYR A 5 -11.68 17.40 -6.98
CA TYR A 5 -10.60 16.55 -7.48
C TYR A 5 -11.18 15.21 -7.90
N ILE A 6 -10.48 14.52 -8.79
CA ILE A 6 -10.82 13.15 -9.15
C ILE A 6 -10.02 12.21 -8.24
N ILE A 7 -10.67 11.18 -7.71
CA ILE A 7 -10.05 10.17 -6.86
C ILE A 7 -10.21 8.78 -7.50
N TYR A 8 -9.14 7.99 -7.45
CA TYR A 8 -9.20 6.55 -7.58
C TYR A 8 -9.03 5.94 -6.20
N SER A 9 -10.05 5.26 -5.69
CA SER A 9 -9.99 4.52 -4.43
C SER A 9 -10.92 3.32 -4.51
N LEU A 10 -10.49 2.21 -3.93
CA LEU A 10 -11.25 0.96 -3.99
C LEU A 10 -12.54 1.05 -3.17
N SER A 11 -13.54 0.25 -3.58
CA SER A 11 -14.80 0.17 -2.82
C SER A 11 -14.58 -0.44 -1.44
N LYS A 12 -15.44 -0.11 -0.46
CA LYS A 12 -15.38 -0.69 0.90
C LYS A 12 -15.30 -2.23 0.95
N GLY A 13 -15.89 -2.94 -0.02
CA GLY A 13 -15.85 -4.40 -0.11
C GLY A 13 -14.56 -4.98 -0.73
N ARG A 14 -13.62 -4.14 -1.14
CA ARG A 14 -12.33 -4.54 -1.72
C ARG A 14 -11.27 -3.55 -1.27
N THR A 15 -10.47 -3.94 -0.30
CA THR A 15 -9.42 -3.07 0.27
C THR A 15 -8.11 -3.13 -0.50
N THR A 16 -7.91 -4.14 -1.35
CA THR A 16 -6.65 -4.29 -2.10
C THR A 16 -6.89 -4.81 -3.52
N GLN A 17 -5.85 -4.69 -4.34
CA GLN A 17 -5.77 -5.31 -5.65
C GLN A 17 -4.39 -5.94 -5.89
N LYS A 18 -4.32 -6.84 -6.87
CA LYS A 18 -3.07 -7.49 -7.26
C LYS A 18 -2.21 -6.55 -8.09
N PHE A 19 -0.91 -6.75 -8.01
CA PHE A 19 0.06 -6.18 -8.94
C PHE A 19 -0.08 -6.81 -10.33
N ASN A 20 0.44 -6.14 -11.36
CA ASN A 20 0.51 -6.70 -12.71
C ASN A 20 1.50 -7.88 -12.78
N LYS A 21 2.56 -7.83 -11.97
CA LYS A 21 3.59 -8.87 -11.86
C LYS A 21 3.39 -9.74 -10.63
N SER A 22 4.09 -10.88 -10.61
CA SER A 22 4.02 -11.86 -9.52
C SER A 22 5.34 -12.02 -8.75
N LYS A 23 6.49 -11.78 -9.39
CA LYS A 23 7.80 -11.83 -8.72
C LYS A 23 8.05 -10.53 -7.96
N VAL A 24 8.63 -10.64 -6.76
CA VAL A 24 8.88 -9.48 -5.88
C VAL A 24 9.77 -8.44 -6.56
N SER A 25 10.85 -8.87 -7.23
CA SER A 25 11.75 -7.96 -7.96
C SER A 25 11.00 -7.18 -9.05
N GLU A 26 10.29 -7.89 -9.93
CA GLU A 26 9.53 -7.26 -11.03
C GLU A 26 8.44 -6.30 -10.52
N ILE A 27 7.80 -6.61 -9.38
CA ILE A 27 6.84 -5.70 -8.75
C ILE A 27 7.54 -4.43 -8.26
N LEU A 28 8.70 -4.57 -7.61
CA LEU A 28 9.45 -3.43 -7.09
C LEU A 28 9.98 -2.56 -8.22
N ASP A 29 10.42 -3.17 -9.33
CA ASP A 29 10.82 -2.45 -10.54
C ASP A 29 9.64 -1.60 -11.07
N GLU A 30 8.42 -2.16 -11.16
CA GLU A 30 7.24 -1.38 -11.59
C GLU A 30 6.86 -0.27 -10.59
N VAL A 31 6.93 -0.55 -9.28
CA VAL A 31 6.66 0.46 -8.25
C VAL A 31 7.71 1.57 -8.31
N GLU A 32 8.98 1.24 -8.44
CA GLU A 32 10.07 2.21 -8.56
C GLU A 32 9.91 3.09 -9.81
N VAL A 33 9.63 2.48 -10.97
CA VAL A 33 9.37 3.22 -12.20
C VAL A 33 8.20 4.18 -12.00
N PHE A 34 7.09 3.74 -11.42
CA PHE A 34 5.95 4.62 -11.14
C PHE A 34 6.32 5.76 -10.17
N LEU A 35 6.93 5.44 -9.03
CA LEU A 35 7.26 6.45 -8.02
C LEU A 35 8.22 7.51 -8.58
N ASN A 36 9.28 7.09 -9.29
CA ASN A 36 10.28 7.99 -9.85
C ASN A 36 9.78 8.80 -11.04
N THR A 37 8.86 8.26 -11.84
CA THR A 37 8.40 8.92 -13.08
C THR A 37 7.16 9.78 -12.86
N CYS A 38 6.24 9.33 -12.01
CA CYS A 38 4.92 9.92 -11.89
C CYS A 38 4.69 10.66 -10.58
N THR A 39 5.63 10.60 -9.63
CA THR A 39 5.39 11.07 -8.26
C THR A 39 6.56 11.80 -7.62
N THR A 40 6.31 12.41 -6.47
CA THR A 40 7.35 13.03 -5.63
C THR A 40 8.03 12.05 -4.66
N ALA A 41 7.57 10.81 -4.56
CA ALA A 41 8.14 9.81 -3.65
C ALA A 41 9.27 9.01 -4.31
N ASN A 42 10.01 8.28 -3.49
CA ASN A 42 11.10 7.42 -3.91
C ASN A 42 10.96 6.07 -3.20
N ILE A 43 11.18 4.97 -3.94
CA ILE A 43 11.11 3.60 -3.42
C ILE A 43 12.02 3.35 -2.20
N GLN A 44 13.14 4.06 -2.09
CA GLN A 44 14.09 3.91 -0.99
C GLN A 44 13.60 4.56 0.32
N ASN A 45 12.57 5.41 0.25
CA ASN A 45 12.09 6.21 1.38
C ASN A 45 10.57 6.03 1.58
N PRO A 46 10.08 4.84 1.97
CA PRO A 46 8.70 4.68 2.41
C PRO A 46 8.44 5.48 3.69
N ASP A 47 7.22 5.99 3.86
CA ASP A 47 6.81 6.72 5.07
C ASP A 47 6.81 5.79 6.30
N SER A 48 6.47 4.51 6.08
CA SER A 48 6.49 3.49 7.09
C SER A 48 6.90 2.15 6.50
N LEU A 49 7.65 1.37 7.27
CA LEU A 49 8.02 0.00 6.97
C LEU A 49 7.81 -0.85 8.22
N LYS A 50 7.08 -1.95 8.07
CA LYS A 50 6.82 -2.91 9.12
C LYS A 50 7.09 -4.32 8.64
N LEU A 51 7.79 -5.09 9.46
CA LEU A 51 7.84 -6.55 9.39
C LEU A 51 6.90 -7.10 10.45
N ILE A 52 5.99 -7.99 10.07
CA ILE A 52 4.99 -8.58 10.94
C ILE A 52 5.08 -10.10 10.83
N ILE A 53 5.20 -10.77 11.98
CA ILE A 53 5.14 -12.23 12.08
C ILE A 53 3.92 -12.62 12.90
N TYR A 54 3.14 -13.58 12.41
CA TYR A 54 1.89 -14.03 13.04
C TYR A 54 2.06 -15.42 13.64
N GLU A 55 1.56 -15.61 14.86
CA GLU A 55 1.36 -16.95 15.44
C GLU A 55 0.27 -17.70 14.68
N ASN A 56 0.47 -19.01 14.47
CA ASN A 56 -0.50 -19.89 13.84
C ASN A 56 -0.87 -21.04 14.78
N ASN A 57 -2.16 -21.36 14.84
CA ASN A 57 -2.70 -22.46 15.65
C ASN A 57 -2.19 -23.85 15.22
N GLN A 58 -1.73 -23.99 13.98
CA GLN A 58 -1.23 -25.26 13.45
C GLN A 58 0.29 -25.39 13.49
N ASP A 59 1.02 -24.36 13.93
CA ASP A 59 2.47 -24.43 14.00
C ASP A 59 2.91 -25.11 15.30
N THR A 60 3.66 -26.21 15.19
CA THR A 60 4.20 -27.00 16.31
C THR A 60 5.29 -26.27 17.13
N GLY A 61 5.27 -24.93 17.17
CA GLY A 61 6.20 -24.06 17.90
C GLY A 61 7.61 -23.96 17.30
N SER A 62 8.08 -24.97 16.56
CA SER A 62 9.47 -25.07 16.11
C SER A 62 9.84 -24.20 14.90
N TYR A 63 8.88 -23.85 14.03
CA TYR A 63 9.14 -22.98 12.89
C TYR A 63 9.06 -21.51 13.30
N LEU A 64 7.96 -21.12 13.94
CA LEU A 64 7.78 -19.77 14.46
C LEU A 64 8.96 -19.32 15.34
N SER A 65 9.41 -20.15 16.29
CA SER A 65 10.54 -19.79 17.16
C SER A 65 11.81 -19.48 16.36
N LYS A 66 12.17 -20.34 15.40
CA LYS A 66 13.31 -20.13 14.50
C LYS A 66 13.19 -18.83 13.72
N VAL A 67 12.03 -18.55 13.13
CA VAL A 67 11.83 -17.32 12.35
C VAL A 67 11.91 -16.08 13.24
N LEU A 68 11.33 -16.14 14.45
CA LEU A 68 11.42 -15.06 15.44
C LEU A 68 12.87 -14.83 15.89
N ASP A 69 13.64 -15.90 16.13
CA ASP A 69 15.06 -15.79 16.51
C ASP A 69 15.89 -15.15 15.40
N ILE A 70 15.67 -15.55 14.14
CA ILE A 70 16.34 -14.93 12.98
C ILE A 70 15.90 -13.47 12.82
N ALA A 71 14.61 -13.17 12.95
CA ALA A 71 14.12 -11.79 12.86
C ALA A 71 14.71 -10.93 13.97
N LYS A 72 14.81 -11.45 15.19
CA LYS A 72 15.41 -10.78 16.34
C LYS A 72 16.88 -10.48 16.13
N LEU A 73 17.63 -11.43 15.57
CA LEU A 73 19.03 -11.25 15.21
C LEU A 73 19.22 -10.13 14.17
N ASN A 74 18.35 -10.05 13.16
CA ASN A 74 18.48 -9.11 12.05
C ASN A 74 17.91 -7.71 12.36
N PHE A 75 16.84 -7.64 13.16
CA PHE A 75 16.00 -6.44 13.30
C PHE A 75 15.79 -5.98 14.75
N GLY A 76 16.34 -6.69 15.74
CA GLY A 76 16.20 -6.35 17.16
C GLY A 76 14.89 -6.86 17.78
N GLU A 77 14.44 -6.26 18.89
CA GLU A 77 13.22 -6.70 19.56
C GLU A 77 11.95 -6.23 18.82
N SER A 78 10.96 -7.10 18.75
CA SER A 78 9.62 -6.75 18.26
C SER A 78 8.69 -6.26 19.37
N VAL A 79 7.63 -5.56 18.97
CA VAL A 79 6.44 -5.38 19.82
C VAL A 79 5.51 -6.58 19.64
N LYS A 80 5.25 -7.30 20.73
CA LYS A 80 4.27 -8.40 20.79
C LYS A 80 2.87 -7.86 21.13
N SER A 81 1.84 -8.26 20.40
CA SER A 81 0.43 -7.91 20.68
C SER A 81 -0.53 -9.00 20.21
N PRO A 82 -1.75 -9.10 20.77
CA PRO A 82 -2.78 -9.98 20.23
C PRO A 82 -3.09 -9.68 18.76
N ILE A 83 -3.46 -10.70 17.98
CA ILE A 83 -3.84 -10.52 16.56
C ILE A 83 -5.14 -9.72 16.45
N ALA A 84 -6.10 -9.98 17.33
CA ALA A 84 -7.41 -9.36 17.36
C ALA A 84 -7.95 -9.30 18.80
N TYR A 85 -9.11 -8.64 18.94
CA TYR A 85 -9.92 -8.63 20.16
C TYR A 85 -11.34 -9.01 19.78
N ASP A 86 -11.95 -9.91 20.54
CA ASP A 86 -13.30 -10.36 20.29
C ASP A 86 -14.32 -9.25 20.58
N TYR A 87 -15.30 -9.10 19.70
CA TYR A 87 -16.40 -8.16 19.91
C TYR A 87 -17.65 -8.89 20.40
N PRO A 88 -18.35 -8.40 21.43
CA PRO A 88 -18.10 -7.17 22.19
C PRO A 88 -17.26 -7.35 23.47
N SER A 89 -16.81 -8.57 23.78
CA SER A 89 -16.15 -8.87 25.07
C SER A 89 -14.84 -8.11 25.29
N GLY A 90 -14.14 -7.74 24.21
CA GLY A 90 -12.81 -7.14 24.25
C GLY A 90 -11.72 -8.13 24.67
N GLU A 91 -12.02 -9.43 24.71
CA GLU A 91 -11.03 -10.45 25.07
C GLU A 91 -9.97 -10.58 23.95
N PRO A 92 -8.68 -10.64 24.29
CA PRO A 92 -7.63 -10.77 23.28
C PRO A 92 -7.64 -12.16 22.67
N ASP A 93 -7.40 -12.23 21.35
CA ASP A 93 -7.12 -13.49 20.68
C ASP A 93 -5.92 -14.16 21.34
N SER A 94 -6.01 -15.47 21.58
CA SER A 94 -4.91 -16.27 22.16
C SER A 94 -3.61 -16.21 21.35
N ARG A 95 -3.72 -15.90 20.05
CA ARG A 95 -2.59 -15.74 19.14
C ARG A 95 -2.07 -14.31 19.15
N ASN A 96 -0.76 -14.22 18.98
CA ASN A 96 -0.04 -12.96 18.92
C ASN A 96 0.50 -12.66 17.52
N ARG A 97 0.81 -11.38 17.33
CA ARG A 97 1.65 -10.87 16.25
C ARG A 97 2.86 -10.16 16.85
N TYR A 98 3.96 -10.23 16.13
CA TYR A 98 5.25 -9.64 16.46
C TYR A 98 5.57 -8.61 15.39
N VAL A 99 5.68 -7.34 15.78
CA VAL A 99 5.83 -6.21 14.85
C VAL A 99 7.16 -5.52 15.07
N TRP A 100 7.95 -5.42 14.01
CA TRP A 100 9.10 -4.52 13.92
C TRP A 100 8.70 -3.32 13.08
N THR A 101 8.85 -2.12 13.61
CA THR A 101 8.76 -0.88 12.82
C THR A 101 10.17 -0.46 12.48
N LEU A 102 10.48 -0.40 11.19
CA LEU A 102 11.85 -0.28 10.68
C LEU A 102 11.99 1.01 9.86
N PRO A 103 13.19 1.60 9.81
CA PRO A 103 13.45 2.71 8.92
C PRO A 103 13.36 2.27 7.45
N GLY A 104 12.97 3.18 6.56
CA GLY A 104 12.71 2.85 5.16
C GLY A 104 13.89 2.25 4.39
N ASN A 105 15.12 2.64 4.76
CA ASN A 105 16.34 2.05 4.21
C ASN A 105 16.52 0.56 4.52
N LYS A 106 15.71 -0.02 5.42
CA LYS A 106 15.68 -1.46 5.71
C LYS A 106 14.78 -2.28 4.79
N LEU A 107 14.13 -1.64 3.82
CA LEU A 107 13.22 -2.32 2.89
C LEU A 107 13.91 -3.49 2.15
N PRO A 108 15.12 -3.35 1.58
CA PRO A 108 15.80 -4.48 0.92
C PRO A 108 16.04 -5.68 1.84
N GLU A 109 16.50 -5.49 3.08
CA GLU A 109 16.74 -6.62 3.99
C GLU A 109 15.42 -7.27 4.45
N VAL A 110 14.35 -6.50 4.64
CA VAL A 110 13.03 -7.04 4.98
C VAL A 110 12.48 -7.92 3.84
N LEU A 111 12.64 -7.47 2.60
CA LEU A 111 12.21 -8.23 1.42
C LEU A 111 13.02 -9.50 1.23
N GLN A 112 14.34 -9.41 1.43
CA GLN A 112 15.22 -10.57 1.41
C GLN A 112 14.83 -11.56 2.51
N PHE A 113 14.56 -11.08 3.73
CA PHE A 113 14.10 -11.91 4.84
C PHE A 113 12.82 -12.68 4.49
N ILE A 114 11.83 -12.01 3.89
CA ILE A 114 10.57 -12.66 3.47
C ILE A 114 10.82 -13.74 2.41
N ASN A 115 11.68 -13.46 1.43
CA ASN A 115 12.00 -14.42 0.37
C ASN A 115 12.78 -15.64 0.90
N SER A 116 13.75 -15.41 1.79
CA SER A 116 14.60 -16.47 2.36
C SER A 116 13.86 -17.37 3.34
N ASN A 117 12.78 -16.89 3.95
CA ASN A 117 11.94 -17.65 4.89
C ASN A 117 10.63 -18.15 4.24
N GLY A 118 10.61 -18.31 2.92
CA GLY A 118 9.56 -19.03 2.19
C GLY A 118 10.01 -20.47 1.82
N PRO A 119 9.09 -21.43 1.58
CA PRO A 119 7.63 -21.32 1.53
C PRO A 119 6.98 -21.42 2.92
N MET A 120 6.01 -20.53 3.15
CA MET A 120 5.30 -20.41 4.42
C MET A 120 4.23 -21.50 4.59
N PRO A 121 4.03 -22.06 5.81
CA PRO A 121 2.85 -22.88 6.11
C PRO A 121 1.55 -22.20 5.65
N LYS A 122 0.57 -22.98 5.20
CA LYS A 122 -0.75 -22.44 4.85
C LYS A 122 -1.45 -21.98 6.15
N THR A 123 -1.60 -20.67 6.33
CA THR A 123 -2.31 -20.07 7.46
C THR A 123 -3.22 -18.95 6.97
N ASP A 124 -4.20 -18.55 7.79
CA ASP A 124 -5.20 -17.53 7.41
C ASP A 124 -4.58 -16.13 7.18
N PHE A 125 -3.50 -15.80 7.89
CA PHE A 125 -2.87 -14.47 7.84
C PHE A 125 -1.53 -14.43 7.07
N GLY A 126 -0.97 -15.60 6.72
CA GLY A 126 0.42 -15.72 6.29
C GLY A 126 1.37 -15.47 7.48
N PRO A 127 2.34 -16.35 7.75
CA PRO A 127 3.16 -16.25 8.96
C PRO A 127 4.12 -15.07 8.98
N ILE A 128 4.48 -14.50 7.82
CA ILE A 128 5.38 -13.35 7.71
C ILE A 128 4.82 -12.37 6.66
N GLN A 129 4.85 -11.08 6.98
CA GLN A 129 4.37 -9.99 6.14
C GLN A 129 5.30 -8.78 6.22
N ALA A 130 5.64 -8.19 5.08
CA ALA A 130 6.06 -6.80 4.99
C ALA A 130 4.86 -5.92 4.69
N PHE A 131 4.75 -4.80 5.40
CA PHE A 131 3.81 -3.74 5.14
C PHE A 131 4.56 -2.42 5.05
N PHE A 132 4.38 -1.69 3.96
CA PHE A 132 5.01 -0.38 3.80
C PHE A 132 4.12 0.57 3.01
N THR A 133 4.31 1.87 3.27
CA THR A 133 3.45 2.93 2.74
C THR A 133 4.27 4.03 2.05
N TYR A 134 3.68 4.63 1.02
CA TYR A 134 4.19 5.85 0.39
C TYR A 134 3.09 6.88 0.31
N SER A 135 3.42 8.13 0.60
CA SER A 135 2.58 9.31 0.44
C SER A 135 3.26 10.21 -0.59
N PHE A 136 2.52 10.64 -1.60
CA PHE A 136 3.12 11.35 -2.73
C PHE A 136 2.15 12.30 -3.41
N LYS A 137 2.73 13.28 -4.11
CA LYS A 137 2.03 14.11 -5.09
C LYS A 137 2.31 13.56 -6.48
N LEU A 138 1.36 13.75 -7.38
CA LEU A 138 1.51 13.35 -8.78
C LEU A 138 2.25 14.47 -9.53
N LEU A 139 3.08 14.09 -10.50
CA LEU A 139 3.80 15.04 -11.35
C LEU A 139 3.08 15.23 -12.69
N ASP A 140 3.17 16.44 -13.25
CA ASP A 140 2.89 16.63 -14.67
C ASP A 140 4.01 15.94 -15.47
N LEU A 141 3.66 14.91 -16.22
CA LEU A 141 4.62 14.08 -16.95
C LEU A 141 5.29 14.83 -18.11
N ASN A 142 4.73 15.95 -18.57
CA ASN A 142 5.33 16.74 -19.65
C ASN A 142 6.44 17.67 -19.13
N THR A 143 6.27 18.20 -17.91
CA THR A 143 7.20 19.18 -17.31
C THR A 143 8.06 18.58 -16.21
N ASN A 144 7.75 17.36 -15.76
CA ASN A 144 8.35 16.68 -14.62
C ASN A 144 8.28 17.54 -13.33
N SER A 145 7.19 18.29 -13.16
CA SER A 145 6.98 19.18 -12.01
C SER A 145 5.67 18.87 -11.32
N GLY A 146 5.58 19.12 -10.01
CA GLY A 146 4.34 18.95 -9.26
C GLY A 146 3.23 19.88 -9.78
N PHE A 147 1.99 19.38 -9.79
CA PHE A 147 0.85 20.22 -10.11
C PHE A 147 0.66 21.31 -9.04
N PRO A 148 0.26 22.53 -9.43
CA PRO A 148 0.01 23.60 -8.48
C PRO A 148 -1.14 23.25 -7.55
N SER A 149 -0.94 23.43 -6.24
CA SER A 149 -1.98 23.23 -5.20
C SER A 149 -2.60 21.83 -5.15
N GLN A 150 -1.84 20.77 -5.47
CA GLN A 150 -2.31 19.39 -5.29
C GLN A 150 -2.41 19.06 -3.79
N GLU A 151 -3.64 19.07 -3.29
CA GLU A 151 -4.07 18.56 -1.99
C GLU A 151 -5.45 17.89 -2.17
N PRO A 152 -5.68 16.68 -1.63
CA PRO A 152 -4.80 15.92 -0.75
C PRO A 152 -3.72 15.11 -1.51
N SER A 153 -2.78 14.52 -0.75
CA SER A 153 -1.74 13.63 -1.29
C SER A 153 -2.28 12.23 -1.59
N SER A 154 -1.73 11.61 -2.64
CA SER A 154 -1.95 10.20 -2.98
C SER A 154 -1.17 9.29 -2.05
N ASN A 155 -1.62 8.05 -1.91
CA ASN A 155 -0.89 7.05 -1.15
C ASN A 155 -0.96 5.66 -1.77
N PHE A 156 0.09 4.89 -1.51
CA PHE A 156 0.14 3.46 -1.70
C PHE A 156 0.36 2.79 -0.35
N CYS A 157 -0.47 1.81 -0.04
CA CYS A 157 -0.18 0.81 0.97
C CYS A 157 0.16 -0.51 0.28
N ILE A 158 1.32 -1.10 0.58
CA ILE A 158 1.81 -2.33 -0.06
C ILE A 158 2.01 -3.41 0.99
N TRP A 159 1.52 -4.62 0.68
CA TRP A 159 1.70 -5.81 1.48
C TRP A 159 2.38 -6.90 0.67
N PHE A 160 3.47 -7.43 1.21
CA PHE A 160 4.08 -8.67 0.74
C PHE A 160 4.04 -9.71 1.86
N SER A 161 3.21 -10.72 1.66
CA SER A 161 3.18 -11.94 2.45
C SER A 161 3.20 -13.13 1.48
N ARG A 162 2.41 -14.18 1.75
CA ARG A 162 2.08 -15.19 0.74
C ARG A 162 1.44 -14.56 -0.50
N GLY A 163 0.61 -13.53 -0.30
CA GLY A 163 0.06 -12.70 -1.37
C GLY A 163 0.89 -11.44 -1.58
N LYS A 164 0.68 -10.78 -2.72
CA LYS A 164 1.27 -9.48 -3.03
C LYS A 164 0.15 -8.57 -3.46
N SER A 165 -0.07 -7.51 -2.70
CA SER A 165 -1.23 -6.66 -2.88
C SER A 165 -0.92 -5.21 -2.58
N ILE A 166 -1.66 -4.34 -3.23
CA ILE A 166 -1.57 -2.89 -3.08
C ILE A 166 -2.97 -2.31 -2.84
N SER A 167 -3.05 -1.31 -1.97
CA SER A 167 -4.21 -0.45 -1.79
C SER A 167 -3.81 0.96 -2.20
N PRO A 168 -4.18 1.37 -3.41
CA PRO A 168 -3.91 2.71 -3.89
C PRO A 168 -5.07 3.67 -3.57
N ASP A 169 -4.73 4.86 -3.13
CA ASP A 169 -5.60 6.03 -3.18
C ASP A 169 -4.89 7.11 -4.01
N LEU A 170 -5.38 7.34 -5.23
CA LEU A 170 -4.81 8.36 -6.12
C LEU A 170 -5.72 9.59 -6.15
N PHE A 171 -5.15 10.76 -5.86
CA PHE A 171 -5.82 12.05 -5.93
C PHE A 171 -5.27 12.85 -7.11
N PHE A 172 -6.09 12.93 -8.15
CA PHE A 172 -5.78 13.60 -9.39
C PHE A 172 -6.11 15.10 -9.28
N PRO A 173 -5.19 16.00 -9.64
CA PRO A 173 -5.38 17.45 -9.50
C PRO A 173 -6.23 18.06 -10.63
N PHE A 174 -7.30 17.36 -11.04
CA PHE A 174 -8.20 17.78 -12.11
C PHE A 174 -9.60 18.04 -11.56
N GLU A 175 -10.16 19.19 -11.91
CA GLU A 175 -11.51 19.61 -11.47
C GLU A 175 -12.62 18.84 -12.21
N HIS A 176 -12.34 18.43 -13.45
CA HIS A 176 -13.30 17.81 -14.35
C HIS A 176 -12.66 16.64 -15.11
N PRO A 177 -13.43 15.60 -15.46
CA PRO A 177 -12.97 14.49 -16.28
C PRO A 177 -12.98 14.88 -17.77
N ASP A 178 -12.21 15.90 -18.12
CA ASP A 178 -12.07 16.40 -19.48
C ASP A 178 -10.98 15.66 -20.27
N LYS A 179 -10.73 16.09 -21.50
CA LYS A 179 -9.70 15.49 -22.37
C LYS A 179 -8.30 15.53 -21.73
N PHE A 180 -7.98 16.56 -20.94
CA PHE A 180 -6.67 16.65 -20.28
C PHE A 180 -6.55 15.60 -19.18
N PHE A 181 -7.60 15.44 -18.35
CA PHE A 181 -7.64 14.38 -17.35
C PHE A 181 -7.50 13.00 -17.99
N TRP A 182 -8.27 12.69 -19.03
CA TRP A 182 -8.23 11.36 -19.66
C TRP A 182 -6.88 11.08 -20.32
N ASN A 183 -6.30 12.06 -21.02
CA ASN A 183 -4.96 11.93 -21.59
C ASN A 183 -3.89 11.71 -20.50
N TYR A 184 -4.01 12.38 -19.36
CA TYR A 184 -3.12 12.19 -18.23
C TYR A 184 -3.30 10.80 -17.60
N LEU A 185 -4.56 10.38 -17.40
CA LEU A 185 -4.90 9.08 -16.86
C LEU A 185 -4.35 7.94 -17.72
N ASP A 186 -4.49 8.04 -19.05
CA ASP A 186 -3.99 7.02 -19.98
C ASP A 186 -2.46 6.88 -19.91
N GLN A 187 -1.73 7.98 -19.73
CA GLN A 187 -0.28 7.96 -19.55
C GLN A 187 0.12 7.29 -18.23
N ILE A 188 -0.50 7.67 -17.10
CA ILE A 188 -0.16 7.05 -15.83
C ILE A 188 -0.59 5.59 -15.77
N ALA A 189 -1.71 5.22 -16.41
CA ALA A 189 -2.27 3.88 -16.36
C ALA A 189 -1.34 2.84 -17.01
N ALA A 190 -0.54 3.27 -17.99
CA ALA A 190 0.49 2.43 -18.60
C ALA A 190 1.68 2.13 -17.66
N ILE A 191 1.88 2.97 -16.63
CA ILE A 191 3.04 2.91 -15.72
C ILE A 191 2.65 2.36 -14.34
N LEU A 192 1.36 2.38 -13.99
CA LEU A 192 0.90 1.89 -12.70
C LEU A 192 1.30 0.42 -12.48
N PRO A 193 1.76 0.06 -11.27
CA PRO A 193 2.17 -1.31 -10.95
C PRO A 193 0.97 -2.27 -10.79
N PHE A 194 -0.22 -1.82 -11.16
CA PHE A 194 -1.47 -2.53 -11.06
C PHE A 194 -2.45 -2.09 -12.15
N LYS A 195 -3.45 -2.93 -12.42
CA LYS A 195 -4.54 -2.59 -13.34
C LYS A 195 -5.45 -1.53 -12.74
N LEU A 196 -5.52 -0.35 -13.37
CA LEU A 196 -6.52 0.67 -13.03
C LEU A 196 -7.91 0.23 -13.51
N GLU A 197 -8.88 0.19 -12.59
CA GLU A 197 -10.27 -0.14 -12.91
C GLU A 197 -11.13 1.13 -12.86
N GLU A 198 -11.42 1.75 -14.00
CA GLU A 198 -12.11 3.06 -14.10
C GLU A 198 -13.43 3.15 -13.31
N LYS A 199 -14.10 2.02 -13.08
CA LYS A 199 -15.31 1.96 -12.23
C LYS A 199 -15.09 2.44 -10.79
N TYR A 200 -13.84 2.58 -10.33
CA TYR A 200 -13.48 3.12 -9.02
C TYR A 200 -13.14 4.62 -9.05
N LEU A 201 -13.10 5.26 -10.22
CA LEU A 201 -12.89 6.70 -10.33
C LEU A 201 -14.12 7.49 -9.88
N ARG A 202 -13.90 8.51 -9.07
CA ARG A 202 -14.94 9.41 -8.58
C ARG A 202 -14.52 10.85 -8.69
N LEU A 203 -15.47 11.74 -8.98
CA LEU A 203 -15.32 13.17 -8.79
C LEU A 203 -15.78 13.52 -7.37
N ALA A 204 -14.90 14.14 -6.59
CA ALA A 204 -15.22 14.65 -5.26
C ALA A 204 -15.94 15.99 -5.36
N ASN A 205 -17.18 16.05 -4.88
CA ASN A 205 -17.93 17.30 -4.76
C ASN A 205 -17.68 17.91 -3.39
N VAL A 206 -17.02 19.07 -3.34
CA VAL A 206 -16.73 19.79 -2.09
C VAL A 206 -17.73 20.92 -1.87
N ASN A 207 -18.05 21.22 -0.61
CA ASN A 207 -18.87 22.39 -0.25
C ASN A 207 -18.03 23.69 -0.22
N GLY A 208 -18.67 24.85 0.02
CA GLY A 208 -17.96 26.13 0.13
C GLY A 208 -16.95 26.22 1.30
N LYS A 209 -17.03 25.30 2.28
CA LYS A 209 -16.06 25.15 3.36
C LYS A 209 -14.88 24.25 2.97
N GLY A 210 -14.98 23.48 1.88
CA GLY A 210 -13.96 22.53 1.41
C GLY A 210 -14.18 21.09 1.86
N GLU A 211 -15.30 20.78 2.53
CA GLU A 211 -15.62 19.43 2.98
C GLU A 211 -16.26 18.63 1.84
N VAL A 212 -15.87 17.37 1.70
CA VAL A 212 -16.46 16.47 0.69
C VAL A 212 -17.92 16.17 1.06
N LYS A 213 -18.85 16.59 0.20
CA LYS A 213 -20.28 16.29 0.33
C LYS A 213 -20.63 14.94 -0.27
N SER A 214 -20.07 14.63 -1.44
CA SER A 214 -20.38 13.40 -2.16
C SER A 214 -19.30 13.03 -3.17
N PHE A 215 -19.30 11.77 -3.58
CA PHE A 215 -18.45 11.24 -4.64
C PHE A 215 -19.34 10.79 -5.81
N LYS A 216 -19.18 11.41 -6.99
CA LYS A 216 -19.93 11.05 -8.20
C LYS A 216 -19.10 10.10 -9.06
N LYS A 217 -19.70 9.03 -9.58
CA LYS A 217 -19.04 8.17 -10.59
C LYS A 217 -18.70 8.99 -11.83
N ILE A 218 -17.50 8.82 -12.36
CA ILE A 218 -17.11 9.34 -13.67
C ILE A 218 -16.97 8.18 -14.64
N ILE A 219 -17.30 8.43 -15.90
CA ILE A 219 -17.25 7.48 -17.01
C ILE A 219 -16.68 8.26 -18.19
N ARG A 220 -15.86 7.58 -18.99
CA ARG A 220 -15.34 8.12 -20.24
C ARG A 220 -16.45 8.28 -21.29
#